data_AF-A0A4R5FI32-F1
#
_entry.id   AF-A0A4R5FI32-F1
#
_cell.length_a   1.000
_cell.length_b   1.000
_cell.length_c   1.000
_cell.angle_alpha   90.00
_cell.angle_beta   90.00
_cell.angle_gamma   90.00
#
_symmetry.space_group_name_H-M   'P 1'
#
loop_
_entity.id
_entity.type
_entity.pdbx_description
1 polymer ?
#
loop_
_entity_poly.entity_id
_entity_poly.type
_entity_poly.pdbx_seq_one_letter_code
_entity_poly.pdbx_strand_id
1 'polypeptide(L)'
;MPHLLAKLKNVPITIIREILEKDKAFHAENNMFLEHLWQNADDKNEVLFLFRINDIDETKALIHKLHSDALIQDATANLPEMTYLK
;
A
#
# COMPACT_ATOMS: atom_id res chain seq x y z
N MET A 1 -13.55 -10.37 6.55
CA MET A 1 -12.66 -9.25 6.91
C MET A 1 -12.21 -8.65 5.59
N PRO A 2 -12.33 -7.33 5.42
CA PRO A 2 -11.95 -6.70 4.17
C PRO A 2 -10.44 -6.71 3.97
N HIS A 3 -10.03 -6.62 2.70
CA HIS A 3 -8.63 -6.52 2.32
C HIS A 3 -8.40 -5.32 1.42
N LEU A 4 -7.19 -4.80 1.45
CA LEU A 4 -6.70 -3.79 0.53
C LEU A 4 -5.57 -4.40 -0.30
N LEU A 5 -5.80 -4.53 -1.60
CA LEU A 5 -4.77 -4.85 -2.57
C LEU A 5 -4.17 -3.55 -3.08
N ALA A 6 -2.87 -3.39 -2.90
CA ALA A 6 -2.11 -2.26 -3.39
C ALA A 6 -1.13 -2.72 -4.47
N LYS A 7 -1.04 -1.94 -5.54
CA LYS A 7 -0.15 -2.20 -6.68
C LYS A 7 0.76 -1.02 -6.90
N LEU A 8 2.05 -1.27 -7.05
CA LEU A 8 3.01 -0.22 -7.33
C LEU A 8 3.93 -0.64 -8.47
N LYS A 9 4.14 0.27 -9.41
CA LYS A 9 4.98 0.02 -10.59
C LYS A 9 6.33 0.69 -10.46
N ASN A 10 7.33 0.13 -11.14
CA ASN A 10 8.68 0.65 -11.30
C ASN A 10 9.47 0.80 -9.98
N VAL A 11 9.12 0.03 -8.94
CA VAL A 11 9.88 -0.01 -7.69
C VAL A 11 10.26 -1.47 -7.36
N PRO A 12 11.55 -1.77 -7.06
CA PRO A 12 11.95 -3.12 -6.70
C PRO A 12 11.25 -3.63 -5.43
N ILE A 13 10.82 -4.88 -5.44
CA ILE A 13 10.18 -5.54 -4.28
C ILE A 13 11.03 -5.47 -3.00
N THR A 14 12.36 -5.49 -3.13
CA THR A 14 13.28 -5.37 -1.99
C THR A 14 13.15 -4.04 -1.28
N ILE A 15 13.04 -2.93 -2.04
CA ILE A 15 12.85 -1.58 -1.51
C ILE A 15 11.48 -1.45 -0.86
N ILE A 16 10.44 -1.99 -1.50
CA ILE A 16 9.08 -1.98 -0.93
C ILE A 16 9.03 -2.76 0.38
N ARG A 17 9.67 -3.92 0.46
CA ARG A 17 9.76 -4.68 1.70
C ARG A 17 10.43 -3.88 2.81
N GLU A 18 11.51 -3.17 2.52
CA GLU A 18 12.20 -2.33 3.52
C GLU A 18 11.32 -1.17 4.02
N ILE A 19 10.56 -0.54 3.12
CA ILE A 19 9.62 0.53 3.48
C ILE A 19 8.50 -0.03 4.35
N LEU A 20 7.86 -1.12 3.92
CA LEU A 20 6.75 -1.74 4.64
C LEU A 20 7.15 -2.25 6.03
N GLU A 21 8.40 -2.73 6.21
CA GLU A 21 8.87 -3.13 7.54
C GLU A 21 9.14 -1.92 8.44
N LYS A 22 9.64 -0.80 7.90
CA LYS A 22 9.80 0.46 8.66
C LYS A 22 8.44 1.03 9.09
N ASP A 23 7.45 0.95 8.22
CA ASP A 23 6.12 1.52 8.44
C ASP A 23 5.17 0.55 9.15
N LYS A 24 5.64 -0.64 9.54
CA LYS A 24 4.83 -1.68 10.17
C LYS A 24 4.10 -1.21 11.43
N ALA A 25 4.75 -0.42 12.28
CA ALA A 25 4.13 0.13 13.48
C ALA A 25 2.99 1.09 13.11
N PHE A 26 3.23 1.98 12.15
CA PHE A 26 2.23 2.91 11.63
C PHE A 26 1.04 2.16 11.02
N HIS A 27 1.27 1.12 10.23
CA HIS A 27 0.20 0.30 9.66
C HIS A 27 -0.63 -0.38 10.76
N ALA A 28 0.01 -0.94 11.78
CA ALA A 28 -0.69 -1.58 12.90
C ALA A 28 -1.54 -0.58 13.70
N GLU A 29 -1.06 0.63 13.95
CA GLU A 29 -1.82 1.72 14.60
C GLU A 29 -3.08 2.12 13.80
N ASN A 30 -3.04 1.93 12.48
CA ASN A 30 -4.12 2.25 11.56
C ASN A 30 -4.93 1.01 11.13
N ASN A 31 -4.85 -0.10 11.87
CA ASN A 31 -5.60 -1.34 11.59
C ASN A 31 -5.31 -1.96 10.21
N MET A 32 -4.11 -1.72 9.66
CA MET A 32 -3.63 -2.32 8.41
C MET A 32 -2.54 -3.34 8.72
N PHE A 33 -2.72 -4.58 8.29
CA PHE A 33 -1.78 -5.66 8.56
C PHE A 33 -1.34 -6.31 7.25
N LEU A 34 -0.05 -6.21 6.93
CA LEU A 34 0.52 -6.82 5.73
C LEU A 34 0.44 -8.35 5.85
N GLU A 35 -0.28 -8.99 4.92
CA GLU A 35 -0.39 -10.45 4.85
C GLU A 35 0.53 -11.03 3.77
N HIS A 36 0.58 -10.37 2.61
CA HIS A 36 1.31 -10.86 1.45
C HIS A 36 2.01 -9.73 0.70
N LEU A 37 3.22 -10.01 0.21
CA LEU A 37 4.00 -9.15 -0.68
C LEU A 37 4.62 -10.04 -1.76
N TRP A 38 4.38 -9.74 -3.03
CA TRP A 38 4.91 -10.51 -4.15
C TRP A 38 5.15 -9.66 -5.39
N GLN A 39 6.03 -10.14 -6.26
CA GLN A 39 6.25 -9.57 -7.58
C GLN A 39 5.16 -10.10 -8.53
N ASN A 40 4.58 -9.24 -9.36
CA ASN A 40 3.67 -9.71 -10.40
C ASN A 40 4.42 -10.64 -11.39
N ALA A 41 3.84 -11.81 -11.65
CA ALA A 41 4.41 -12.79 -12.58
C ALA A 41 4.31 -12.33 -14.04
N ASP A 42 3.27 -11.57 -14.38
CA ASP A 42 3.01 -11.05 -15.73
C ASP A 42 3.71 -9.70 -15.98
N ASP A 43 4.01 -8.94 -14.92
CA ASP A 43 4.72 -7.66 -14.98
C ASP A 43 5.83 -7.54 -13.93
N LYS A 44 7.09 -7.76 -14.34
CA LYS A 44 8.26 -7.66 -13.45
C LYS A 44 8.52 -6.26 -12.89
N ASN A 45 7.84 -5.24 -13.39
CA ASN A 45 7.92 -3.89 -12.84
C ASN A 45 6.81 -3.62 -11.82
N GLU A 46 5.83 -4.51 -11.66
CA GLU A 46 4.72 -4.34 -10.74
C GLU A 46 4.85 -5.21 -9.49
N VAL A 47 4.83 -4.57 -8.33
CA VAL A 47 4.80 -5.23 -7.02
C VAL A 47 3.39 -5.13 -6.46
N LEU A 48 2.88 -6.25 -5.96
CA LEU A 48 1.58 -6.36 -5.31
C LEU A 48 1.77 -6.64 -3.82
N PHE A 49 0.93 -6.02 -3.00
CA PHE A 49 0.87 -6.30 -1.58
C PHE A 49 -0.56 -6.24 -1.08
N LEU A 50 -0.88 -7.17 -0.17
CA LEU A 50 -2.21 -7.35 0.40
C LEU A 50 -2.17 -7.02 1.88
N PHE A 51 -3.02 -6.09 2.28
CA PHE A 51 -3.29 -5.79 3.67
C PHE A 51 -4.64 -6.35 4.09
N ARG A 52 -4.68 -6.99 5.25
CA ARG A 52 -5.92 -7.16 6.00
C ARG A 52 -6.26 -5.83 6.69
N ILE A 53 -7.51 -5.40 6.55
CA ILE A 53 -8.01 -4.16 7.12
C ILE A 53 -9.28 -4.42 7.94
N ASN A 54 -9.56 -3.53 8.89
CA ASN A 54 -10.78 -3.65 9.71
C ASN A 54 -12.00 -3.01 9.03
N ASP A 55 -11.83 -1.82 8.47
CA ASP A 55 -12.89 -1.04 7.85
C ASP A 55 -12.42 -0.38 6.53
N ILE A 56 -13.25 -0.45 5.49
CA ILE A 56 -12.91 0.08 4.17
C ILE A 56 -12.95 1.61 4.13
N ASP A 57 -13.92 2.23 4.80
CA ASP A 57 -14.13 3.67 4.73
C ASP A 57 -13.08 4.41 5.57
N GLU A 58 -12.71 3.88 6.74
CA GLU A 58 -11.58 4.38 7.53
C GLU A 58 -10.26 4.28 6.74
N THR A 59 -10.02 3.13 6.10
CA THR A 59 -8.81 2.92 5.31
C THR A 59 -8.77 3.87 4.11
N LYS A 60 -9.90 4.09 3.42
CA LYS A 60 -9.98 5.06 2.31
C LYS A 60 -9.62 6.47 2.74
N ALA A 61 -10.15 6.92 3.88
CA ALA A 61 -9.86 8.26 4.40
C ALA A 61 -8.37 8.42 4.71
N LEU A 62 -7.76 7.41 5.35
CA LEU A 62 -6.33 7.41 5.65
C LEU A 62 -5.47 7.43 4.39
N ILE A 63 -5.72 6.52 3.45
CA ILE A 63 -4.93 6.42 2.22
C ILE A 63 -5.07 7.70 1.38
N HIS A 64 -6.28 8.26 1.29
CA HIS A 64 -6.49 9.54 0.60
C HIS A 64 -5.66 10.66 1.22
N LYS A 65 -5.61 10.74 2.56
CA LYS A 65 -4.78 11.71 3.26
C LYS A 65 -3.29 11.52 2.95
N LEU A 66 -2.79 10.28 3.06
CA LEU A 66 -1.38 9.96 2.78
C LEU A 66 -0.98 10.27 1.33
N HIS A 67 -1.83 9.93 0.36
CA HIS A 67 -1.61 10.25 -1.05
C HIS A 67 -1.61 11.75 -1.29
N SER A 68 -2.53 12.48 -0.65
CA SER A 68 -2.57 13.95 -0.75
C SER A 68 -1.32 14.60 -0.17
N ASP A 69 -0.89 14.16 1.02
CA ASP A 69 0.32 14.66 1.69
C ASP A 69 1.58 14.37 0.86
N ALA A 70 1.67 13.17 0.25
CA ALA A 70 2.75 12.80 -0.65
C ALA A 70 2.78 13.68 -1.91
N LEU A 71 1.63 13.96 -2.52
CA LEU A 71 1.53 14.82 -3.72
C LEU A 71 1.84 16.30 -3.42
N ILE A 72 1.56 16.77 -2.21
CA ILE A 72 1.95 18.12 -1.77
C ILE A 72 3.48 18.24 -1.67
N GLN A 73 4.15 17.18 -1.19
CA GLN A 73 5.61 17.15 -1.08
C GLN A 73 6.30 16.92 -2.43
N ASP A 74 5.74 16.04 -3.26
CA ASP A 74 6.21 15.72 -4.59
C ASP A 74 5.02 15.48 -5.53
N ALA A 75 4.77 16.45 -6.41
CA ALA A 75 3.67 16.38 -7.38
C ALA A 75 3.82 15.21 -8.38
N THR A 76 5.00 14.60 -8.46
CA THR A 76 5.30 13.43 -9.30
C THR A 76 5.43 12.13 -8.51
N ALA A 77 5.01 12.13 -7.24
CA ALA A 77 5.06 10.97 -6.37
C ALA A 77 4.43 9.74 -7.03
N ASN A 78 5.17 8.64 -7.05
CA ASN A 78 4.69 7.36 -7.55
C ASN A 78 3.79 6.69 -6.51
N LEU A 79 2.47 6.91 -6.63
CA LEU A 79 1.49 6.40 -5.69
C LEU A 79 0.99 5.00 -6.10
N PRO A 80 0.75 4.11 -5.12
CA PRO A 80 0.16 2.81 -5.40
C PRO A 80 -1.32 2.92 -5.83
N GLU A 81 -1.73 2.04 -6.73
CA GLU A 81 -3.14 1.84 -7.07
C GLU A 81 -3.80 0.94 -6.01
N MET A 82 -4.96 1.37 -5.51
CA MET A 82 -5.61 0.78 -4.34
C MET A 82 -6.94 0.12 -4.72
N THR A 83 -7.05 -1.19 -4.49
CA THR A 83 -8.27 -1.97 -4.72
C THR A 83 -8.79 -2.53 -3.40
N TYR A 84 -10.01 -2.17 -3.03
CA TYR A 84 -10.67 -2.63 -1.80
C TYR A 84 -11.51 -3.87 -2.06
N LEU A 85 -11.28 -4.93 -1.28
CA LEU A 85 -11.91 -6.23 -1.38
C LEU A 85 -12.79 -6.46 -0.15
N LYS A 86 -14.05 -6.87 -0.35
CA LYS A 86 -15.03 -7.12 0.71
C LYS A 86 -15.13 -8.60 1.06
#